data_AF-A0A2E5AN59-F1
#
_entry.id   AF-A0A2E5AN59-F1
#
_cell.length_a   1.000
_cell.length_b   1.000
_cell.length_c   1.000
_cell.angle_alpha   90.00
_cell.angle_beta   90.00
_cell.angle_gamma   90.00
#
_symmetry.space_group_name_H-M   'P 1'
#
loop_
_entity.id
_entity.type
_entity.pdbx_description
1 polymer ?
#
loop_
_entity_poly.entity_id
_entity_poly.type
_entity_poly.pdbx_seq_one_letter_code
_entity_poly.pdbx_strand_id
1 'polypeptide(L)'
;MMINKMIQPIVGLLFLVGMILKFAHLPGAGITIFVSLSCAILLLMMMLIQVRGASLLSQLYKLTIVSGAIYIAAVMFKVMHWPGASMILVVSMPTLGLILVLSALKTNKWYYALLSLLFSVTLIMALFKIMYWPRPPYLLYGSYFGFLALLSSVCLYRGQSVSNSDSSLSKHYRLLGGIALLSLAITFKIKYYPELFGIGIYPMRVLETFSFAGIVAVIYKLLSNKPYSASLEKDYQFLKTTQGIFLIMLVMMVLVKAN
;
A
#
# COMPACT_ATOMS: atom_id res chain seq x y z
N MET A 1 5.54 15.23 17.17
CA MET A 1 4.22 15.00 16.52
C MET A 1 4.02 15.87 15.27
N MET A 2 4.39 17.16 15.29
CA MET A 2 4.29 18.06 14.13
C MET A 2 5.32 17.78 13.03
N ILE A 3 6.55 17.43 13.43
CA ILE A 3 7.66 17.09 12.50
C ILE A 3 7.31 15.88 11.62
N ASN A 4 6.77 14.79 12.20
CA ASN A 4 6.36 13.61 11.42
C ASN A 4 5.27 13.93 10.40
N LYS A 5 4.35 14.86 10.72
CA LYS A 5 3.29 15.29 9.79
C LYS A 5 3.83 16.07 8.57
N MET A 6 4.97 16.75 8.71
CA MET A 6 5.60 17.47 7.60
C MET A 6 6.59 16.60 6.82
N ILE A 7 7.34 15.72 7.50
CA ILE A 7 8.35 14.88 6.84
C ILE A 7 7.71 13.74 6.04
N GLN A 8 6.61 13.14 6.51
CA GLN A 8 5.93 12.05 5.79
C GLN A 8 5.56 12.38 4.33
N PRO A 9 4.89 13.51 4.01
CA PRO A 9 4.58 13.85 2.62
C PRO A 9 5.84 14.14 1.79
N ILE A 10 6.91 14.70 2.38
CA ILE A 10 8.18 14.94 1.68
C ILE A 10 8.84 13.62 1.28
N VAL A 11 8.90 12.64 2.20
CA VAL A 11 9.43 11.30 1.89
C VAL A 11 8.59 10.60 0.84
N GLY A 12 7.26 10.74 0.91
CA GLY A 12 6.34 10.22 -0.11
C GLY A 12 6.56 10.84 -1.48
N LEU A 13 6.76 12.16 -1.55
CA LEU A 13 7.06 12.86 -2.80
C LEU A 13 8.42 12.43 -3.37
N LEU A 14 9.45 12.31 -2.54
CA LEU A 14 10.76 11.83 -2.95
C LEU A 14 10.68 10.40 -3.52
N PHE A 15 9.91 9.52 -2.87
CA PHE A 15 9.66 8.16 -3.38
C PHE A 15 8.92 8.19 -4.72
N LEU A 16 7.89 9.03 -4.87
CA LEU A 16 7.14 9.19 -6.12
C LEU A 16 8.03 9.68 -7.26
N VAL A 17 8.92 10.66 -7.01
CA VAL A 17 9.92 11.10 -8.00
C VAL A 17 10.82 9.93 -8.40
N GLY A 18 11.33 9.17 -7.44
CA GLY A 18 12.15 7.97 -7.73
C GLY A 18 11.43 6.94 -8.61
N MET A 19 10.13 6.72 -8.37
CA MET A 19 9.30 5.82 -9.18
C MET A 19 9.08 6.32 -10.61
N ILE A 20 8.86 7.63 -10.79
CA ILE A 20 8.75 8.25 -12.12
C ILE A 20 10.08 8.09 -12.86
N LEU A 21 11.21 8.40 -12.23
CA LEU A 21 12.53 8.22 -12.84
C LEU A 21 12.74 6.76 -13.27
N LYS A 22 12.36 5.80 -12.43
CA LYS A 22 12.47 4.37 -12.74
C LYS A 22 11.67 3.98 -13.98
N PHE A 23 10.39 4.36 -14.06
CA PHE A 23 9.55 3.97 -15.20
C PHE A 23 9.79 4.80 -16.46
N ALA A 24 10.36 5.99 -16.32
CA ALA A 24 10.80 6.82 -17.44
C ALA A 24 12.22 6.46 -17.92
N HIS A 25 12.88 5.46 -17.33
CA HIS A 25 14.27 5.09 -17.62
C HIS A 25 15.28 6.23 -17.49
N LEU A 26 15.03 7.15 -16.56
CA LEU A 26 15.90 8.29 -16.31
C LEU A 26 17.01 7.93 -15.32
N PRO A 27 18.20 8.54 -15.46
CA PRO A 27 19.32 8.28 -14.55
C PRO A 27 18.98 8.71 -13.11
N GLY A 28 19.58 8.05 -12.13
CA GLY A 28 19.42 8.37 -10.70
C GLY A 28 18.26 7.68 -9.99
N ALA A 29 17.36 6.99 -10.71
CA ALA A 29 16.19 6.32 -10.13
C ALA A 29 16.53 5.41 -8.91
N GLY A 30 17.58 4.59 -9.03
CA GLY A 30 18.00 3.68 -7.96
C GLY A 30 18.42 4.41 -6.68
N ILE A 31 19.20 5.49 -6.81
CA ILE A 31 19.68 6.29 -5.68
C ILE A 31 18.52 7.05 -5.03
N THR A 32 17.65 7.68 -5.82
CA THR A 32 16.48 8.40 -5.30
C THR A 32 15.53 7.46 -4.54
N ILE A 33 15.26 6.27 -5.08
CA ILE A 33 14.47 5.25 -4.40
C ILE A 33 15.16 4.84 -3.09
N PHE A 34 16.46 4.54 -3.11
CA PHE A 34 17.20 4.17 -1.90
C PHE A 34 17.14 5.21 -0.78
N VAL A 35 17.38 6.48 -1.11
CA VAL A 35 17.30 7.58 -0.13
C VAL A 35 15.89 7.67 0.46
N SER A 36 14.87 7.63 -0.40
CA SER A 36 13.48 7.69 0.08
C SER A 36 13.08 6.51 0.96
N LEU A 37 13.50 5.27 0.62
CA LEU A 37 13.27 4.08 1.45
C LEU A 37 14.03 4.14 2.77
N SER A 38 15.26 4.66 2.77
CA SER A 38 16.05 4.89 4.00
C SER A 38 15.35 5.88 4.93
N CYS A 39 14.86 7.00 4.40
CA CYS A 39 14.05 7.95 5.17
C CYS A 39 12.73 7.32 5.67
N ALA A 40 12.08 6.46 4.88
CA ALA A 40 10.88 5.75 5.30
C ALA A 40 11.15 4.79 6.47
N ILE A 41 12.27 4.07 6.46
CA ILE A 41 12.71 3.22 7.59
C ILE A 41 12.93 4.09 8.84
N LEU A 42 13.62 5.22 8.72
CA LEU A 42 13.85 6.14 9.84
C LEU A 42 12.53 6.66 10.43
N LEU A 43 11.55 7.01 9.58
CA LEU A 43 10.22 7.41 10.02
C LEU A 43 9.49 6.30 10.77
N LEU A 44 9.58 5.05 10.29
CA LEU A 44 9.01 3.89 11.00
C LEU A 44 9.68 3.70 12.37
N MET A 45 11.02 3.82 12.45
CA MET A 45 11.74 3.72 13.72
C MET A 45 11.37 4.84 14.70
N MET A 46 11.21 6.08 14.22
CA MET A 46 10.71 7.18 15.05
C MET A 46 9.30 6.91 15.56
N MET A 47 8.42 6.32 14.74
CA MET A 47 7.09 5.91 15.19
C MET A 47 7.16 4.78 16.22
N LEU A 48 8.08 3.82 16.08
CA LEU A 48 8.26 2.72 17.03
C LEU A 48 8.58 3.22 18.45
N ILE A 49 9.49 4.18 18.57
CA ILE A 49 9.91 4.79 19.84
C ILE A 49 8.74 5.51 20.54
N GLN A 50 7.80 6.05 19.75
CA GLN A 50 6.62 6.75 20.28
C GLN A 50 5.55 5.79 20.84
N VAL A 51 5.60 4.49 20.51
CA VAL A 51 4.61 3.52 21.00
C VAL A 51 4.90 3.14 22.44
N ARG A 52 4.10 3.68 23.36
CA ARG A 52 4.14 3.34 24.80
C ARG A 52 3.13 2.24 25.14
N GLY A 53 3.42 1.51 26.23
CA GLY A 53 2.56 0.45 26.75
C GLY A 53 2.98 -0.96 26.32
N ALA A 54 2.61 -1.94 27.15
CA ALA A 54 2.94 -3.36 27.01
C ALA A 54 1.70 -4.26 26.76
N SER A 55 0.55 -3.68 26.41
CA SER A 55 -0.64 -4.46 26.06
C SER A 55 -0.42 -5.25 24.78
N LEU A 56 -1.16 -6.36 24.59
CA LEU A 56 -1.10 -7.15 23.35
C LEU A 56 -1.33 -6.27 22.11
N LEU A 57 -2.23 -5.30 22.20
CA LEU A 57 -2.51 -4.38 21.10
C LEU A 57 -1.33 -3.46 20.77
N SER A 58 -0.63 -2.93 21.79
CA SER A 58 0.56 -2.10 21.56
C SER A 58 1.72 -2.93 21.02
N GLN A 59 1.86 -4.18 21.44
CA GLN A 59 2.85 -5.13 20.92
C GLN A 59 2.58 -5.49 19.44
N LEU A 60 1.34 -5.79 19.07
CA LEU A 60 0.97 -6.03 17.66
C LEU A 60 1.23 -4.80 16.78
N TYR A 61 1.00 -3.59 17.32
CA TYR A 61 1.31 -2.37 16.61
C TYR A 61 2.82 -2.18 16.41
N LYS A 62 3.63 -2.44 17.44
CA LYS A 62 5.10 -2.44 17.32
C LYS A 62 5.57 -3.46 16.29
N LEU A 63 5.03 -4.68 16.33
CA LEU A 63 5.33 -5.74 15.35
C LEU A 63 5.03 -5.28 13.92
N THR A 64 3.91 -4.59 13.71
CA THR A 64 3.53 -4.05 12.39
C THR A 64 4.54 -3.02 11.86
N ILE A 65 5.02 -2.13 12.74
CA ILE A 65 6.03 -1.13 12.37
C ILE A 65 7.35 -1.80 12.01
N VAL A 66 7.80 -2.75 12.84
CA VAL A 66 9.04 -3.50 12.64
C VAL A 66 8.98 -4.33 11.36
N SER A 67 7.90 -5.09 11.14
CA SER A 67 7.72 -5.88 9.92
C SER A 67 7.70 -5.02 8.66
N GLY A 68 7.07 -3.83 8.73
CA GLY A 68 7.09 -2.86 7.64
C GLY A 68 8.49 -2.34 7.33
N ALA A 69 9.28 -2.04 8.37
CA ALA A 69 10.66 -1.59 8.20
C ALA A 69 11.56 -2.69 7.60
N ILE A 70 11.42 -3.93 8.08
CA ILE A 70 12.14 -5.09 7.53
C ILE A 70 11.77 -5.33 6.07
N TYR A 71 10.49 -5.20 5.71
CA TYR A 71 10.03 -5.31 4.32
C TYR A 71 10.66 -4.23 3.42
N ILE A 72 10.66 -2.97 3.86
CA ILE A 72 11.28 -1.87 3.11
C ILE A 72 12.79 -2.12 2.96
N ALA A 73 13.47 -2.57 4.01
CA ALA A 73 14.88 -2.94 3.96
C ALA A 73 15.13 -4.09 2.96
N ALA A 74 14.25 -5.10 2.92
CA ALA A 74 14.34 -6.22 1.97
C ALA A 74 14.27 -5.73 0.52
N VAL A 75 13.33 -4.83 0.22
CA VAL A 75 13.20 -4.22 -1.11
C VAL A 75 14.42 -3.36 -1.44
N MET A 76 14.92 -2.59 -0.48
CA MET A 76 16.14 -1.79 -0.64
C MET A 76 17.36 -2.66 -0.99
N PHE A 77 17.54 -3.79 -0.29
CA PHE A 77 18.59 -4.76 -0.59
C PHE A 77 18.42 -5.36 -1.98
N LYS A 78 17.18 -5.62 -2.40
CA LYS A 78 16.90 -6.15 -3.74
C LYS A 78 17.24 -5.15 -4.84
N VAL A 79 16.93 -3.87 -4.63
CA VAL A 79 17.28 -2.78 -5.57
C VAL A 79 18.79 -2.60 -5.69
N MET A 80 19.49 -2.62 -4.55
CA MET A 80 20.95 -2.46 -4.51
C MET A 80 21.73 -3.74 -4.83
N HIS A 81 21.04 -4.84 -5.16
CA HIS A 81 21.64 -6.15 -5.44
C HIS A 81 22.50 -6.68 -4.29
N TRP A 82 22.20 -6.28 -3.05
CA TRP A 82 22.92 -6.72 -1.88
C TRP A 82 22.55 -8.16 -1.49
N PRO A 83 23.51 -8.92 -0.91
CA PRO A 83 23.27 -10.31 -0.51
C PRO A 83 22.17 -10.40 0.55
N GLY A 84 21.42 -11.49 0.55
CA GLY A 84 20.37 -11.75 1.54
C GLY A 84 18.99 -11.13 1.23
N ALA A 85 18.84 -10.31 0.18
CA ALA A 85 17.56 -9.68 -0.16
C ALA A 85 16.37 -10.67 -0.24
N SER A 86 16.59 -11.81 -0.88
CA SER A 86 15.55 -12.85 -1.02
C SER A 86 15.17 -13.48 0.32
N MET A 87 16.13 -13.72 1.22
CA MET A 87 15.86 -14.29 2.54
C MET A 87 15.02 -13.33 3.39
N ILE A 88 15.36 -12.04 3.37
CA ILE A 88 14.61 -11.02 4.11
C ILE A 88 13.19 -10.86 3.53
N LEU A 89 13.01 -10.96 2.20
CA LEU A 89 11.69 -10.94 1.58
C LEU A 89 10.83 -12.15 2.00
N VAL A 90 11.42 -13.35 2.06
CA VAL A 90 10.75 -14.58 2.49
C VAL A 90 10.26 -14.49 3.94
N VAL A 91 10.94 -13.73 4.80
CA VAL A 91 10.48 -13.52 6.19
C VAL A 91 9.47 -12.38 6.28
N SER A 92 9.76 -11.24 5.65
CA SER A 92 8.96 -10.01 5.83
C SER A 92 7.60 -10.07 5.15
N MET A 93 7.50 -10.63 3.95
CA MET A 93 6.24 -10.68 3.20
C MET A 93 5.18 -11.55 3.91
N PRO A 94 5.45 -12.80 4.31
CA PRO A 94 4.49 -13.62 5.04
C PRO A 94 4.14 -13.02 6.40
N THR A 95 5.10 -12.39 7.09
CA THR A 95 4.83 -11.69 8.36
C THR A 95 3.81 -10.57 8.17
N LEU A 96 3.97 -9.73 7.15
CA LEU A 96 2.96 -8.71 6.79
C LEU A 96 1.62 -9.32 6.39
N GLY A 97 1.65 -10.43 5.64
CA GLY A 97 0.46 -11.20 5.29
C GLY A 97 -0.31 -11.67 6.54
N LEU A 98 0.38 -12.24 7.52
CA LEU A 98 -0.22 -12.68 8.79
C LEU A 98 -0.78 -11.52 9.60
N ILE A 99 -0.11 -10.37 9.65
CA ILE A 99 -0.62 -9.17 10.31
C ILE A 99 -1.94 -8.71 9.68
N LEU A 100 -2.06 -8.77 8.35
CA LEU A 100 -3.31 -8.46 7.64
C LEU A 100 -4.42 -9.48 7.96
N VAL A 101 -4.08 -10.77 8.11
CA VAL A 101 -5.04 -11.78 8.58
C VAL A 101 -5.52 -11.46 10.00
N LEU A 102 -4.61 -11.14 10.92
CA LEU A 102 -4.98 -10.75 12.29
C LEU A 102 -5.85 -9.48 12.31
N SER A 103 -5.55 -8.50 11.44
CA SER A 103 -6.40 -7.32 11.26
C SER A 103 -7.80 -7.69 10.75
N ALA A 104 -7.90 -8.66 9.84
CA ALA A 104 -9.17 -9.15 9.34
C ALA A 104 -10.00 -9.81 10.44
N LEU A 105 -9.38 -10.67 11.26
CA LEU A 105 -10.05 -11.37 12.37
C LEU A 105 -10.55 -10.42 13.46
N LYS A 106 -9.84 -9.31 13.70
CA LYS A 106 -10.29 -8.27 14.63
C LYS A 106 -11.52 -7.49 14.11
N THR A 107 -11.77 -7.54 12.80
CA THR A 107 -12.79 -6.70 12.17
C THR A 107 -14.12 -7.44 12.08
N ASN A 108 -15.16 -6.88 12.71
CA ASN A 108 -16.51 -7.49 12.72
C ASN A 108 -17.27 -7.31 11.38
N LYS A 109 -16.85 -6.38 10.51
CA LYS A 109 -17.48 -6.19 9.18
C LYS A 109 -16.82 -7.09 8.15
N TRP A 110 -17.60 -8.02 7.59
CA TRP A 110 -17.11 -9.03 6.64
C TRP A 110 -16.36 -8.42 5.44
N TYR A 111 -16.83 -7.31 4.88
CA TYR A 111 -16.22 -6.70 3.70
C TYR A 111 -14.85 -6.03 4.00
N TYR A 112 -14.67 -5.44 5.17
CA TYR A 112 -13.36 -4.92 5.61
C TYR A 112 -12.37 -6.04 5.91
N ALA A 113 -12.86 -7.13 6.52
CA ALA A 113 -12.07 -8.33 6.77
C ALA A 113 -11.63 -8.99 5.45
N LEU A 114 -12.57 -9.18 4.52
CA LEU A 114 -12.32 -9.78 3.21
C LEU A 114 -11.29 -8.98 2.41
N LEU A 115 -11.34 -7.64 2.46
CA LEU A 115 -10.34 -6.80 1.79
C LEU A 115 -8.92 -7.07 2.31
N SER A 116 -8.76 -7.14 3.64
CA SER A 116 -7.46 -7.42 4.26
C SER A 116 -6.96 -8.83 3.94
N LEU A 117 -7.87 -9.82 3.90
CA LEU A 117 -7.54 -11.20 3.51
C LEU A 117 -7.13 -11.31 2.04
N LEU A 118 -7.87 -10.69 1.12
CA LEU A 118 -7.53 -10.69 -0.32
C LEU A 118 -6.15 -10.09 -0.55
N PHE A 119 -5.80 -9.01 0.16
CA PHE A 119 -4.47 -8.43 0.04
C PHE A 119 -3.39 -9.30 0.70
N SER A 120 -3.68 -9.96 1.81
CA SER A 120 -2.76 -10.94 2.42
C SER A 120 -2.40 -12.07 1.44
N VAL A 121 -3.41 -12.65 0.78
CA VAL A 121 -3.22 -13.66 -0.27
C VAL A 121 -2.39 -13.10 -1.42
N THR A 122 -2.69 -11.88 -1.87
CA THR A 122 -1.93 -11.20 -2.92
C THR A 122 -0.45 -11.07 -2.56
N LEU A 123 -0.15 -10.69 -1.32
CA LEU A 123 1.20 -10.48 -0.82
C LEU A 123 1.99 -11.81 -0.80
N ILE A 124 1.39 -12.90 -0.30
CA ILE A 124 2.00 -14.24 -0.30
C ILE A 124 2.23 -14.74 -1.73
N MET A 125 1.27 -14.54 -2.63
CA MET A 125 1.45 -14.96 -4.02
C MET A 125 2.48 -14.10 -4.76
N ALA A 126 2.61 -12.82 -4.39
CA ALA A 126 3.62 -11.94 -4.95
C ALA A 126 5.03 -12.42 -4.56
N LEU A 127 5.20 -12.89 -3.33
CA LEU A 127 6.44 -13.53 -2.90
C LEU A 127 6.81 -14.73 -3.77
N PHE A 128 5.88 -15.66 -4.01
CA PHE A 128 6.13 -16.82 -4.87
C PHE A 128 6.58 -16.40 -6.27
N LYS A 129 5.94 -15.38 -6.84
CA LYS A 129 6.32 -14.82 -8.13
C LYS A 129 7.73 -14.20 -8.10
N ILE A 130 8.07 -13.44 -7.05
CA ILE A 130 9.40 -12.82 -6.89
C ILE A 130 10.49 -13.88 -6.73
N MET A 131 10.17 -15.00 -6.08
CA MET A 131 11.09 -16.13 -5.86
C MET A 131 11.14 -17.12 -7.04
N TYR A 132 10.50 -16.79 -8.17
CA TYR A 132 10.41 -17.66 -9.36
C TYR A 132 9.82 -19.04 -9.08
N TRP A 133 8.94 -19.16 -8.07
CA TRP A 133 8.24 -20.41 -7.79
C TRP A 133 7.28 -20.74 -8.94
N PRO A 134 7.17 -22.02 -9.36
CA PRO A 134 6.34 -22.45 -10.52
C PRO A 134 4.83 -22.28 -10.34
N ARG A 135 4.37 -21.63 -9.27
CA ARG A 135 2.94 -21.55 -8.94
C ARG A 135 2.23 -20.58 -9.88
N PRO A 136 0.97 -20.87 -10.19
CA PRO A 136 0.30 -20.20 -11.28
C PRO A 136 0.00 -18.72 -11.00
N PRO A 137 0.13 -17.87 -12.01
CA PRO A 137 -0.15 -16.43 -11.91
C PRO A 137 -1.61 -16.09 -11.62
N TYR A 138 -2.56 -17.01 -11.86
CA TYR A 138 -3.99 -16.70 -11.78
C TYR A 138 -4.45 -16.32 -10.38
N LEU A 139 -3.93 -16.95 -9.32
CA LEU A 139 -4.39 -16.67 -7.96
C LEU A 139 -3.89 -15.31 -7.47
N LEU A 140 -2.67 -14.93 -7.85
CA LEU A 140 -2.13 -13.59 -7.64
C LEU A 140 -2.99 -12.52 -8.30
N TYR A 141 -3.30 -12.71 -9.59
CA TYR A 141 -4.08 -11.72 -10.33
C TYR A 141 -5.52 -11.69 -9.85
N GLY A 142 -6.14 -12.84 -9.60
CA GLY A 142 -7.50 -12.94 -9.06
C GLY A 142 -7.65 -12.25 -7.71
N SER A 143 -6.76 -12.51 -6.75
CA SER A 143 -6.82 -11.86 -5.43
C SER A 143 -6.57 -10.36 -5.52
N TYR A 144 -5.66 -9.92 -6.40
CA TYR A 144 -5.34 -8.51 -6.61
C TYR A 144 -6.49 -7.73 -7.27
N PHE A 145 -7.06 -8.27 -8.36
CA PHE A 145 -8.21 -7.65 -9.04
C PHE A 145 -9.45 -7.68 -8.14
N GLY A 146 -9.67 -8.79 -7.41
CA GLY A 146 -10.73 -8.89 -6.41
C GLY A 146 -10.59 -7.84 -5.31
N PHE A 147 -9.37 -7.62 -4.80
CA PHE A 147 -9.08 -6.57 -3.82
C PHE A 147 -9.46 -5.17 -4.36
N LEU A 148 -9.00 -4.80 -5.56
CA LEU A 148 -9.28 -3.47 -6.12
C LEU A 148 -10.77 -3.26 -6.44
N ALA A 149 -11.44 -4.27 -6.99
CA ALA A 149 -12.87 -4.21 -7.29
C ALA A 149 -13.70 -4.07 -6.00
N LEU A 150 -13.36 -4.86 -4.97
CA LEU A 150 -14.04 -4.80 -3.68
C LEU A 150 -13.76 -3.46 -2.96
N LEU A 151 -12.52 -2.98 -2.99
CA LEU A 151 -12.17 -1.66 -2.44
C LEU A 151 -12.98 -0.54 -3.08
N SER A 152 -13.03 -0.51 -4.42
CA SER A 152 -13.79 0.51 -5.15
C SER A 152 -15.27 0.46 -4.74
N SER A 153 -15.86 -0.74 -4.73
CA SER A 153 -17.27 -0.96 -4.36
C SER A 153 -17.55 -0.53 -2.92
N VAL A 154 -16.71 -0.92 -1.96
CA VAL A 154 -16.85 -0.57 -0.53
C VAL A 154 -16.73 0.94 -0.33
N CYS A 155 -15.76 1.59 -0.96
CA CYS A 155 -15.56 3.04 -0.84
C CYS A 155 -16.73 3.83 -1.44
N LEU A 156 -17.26 3.42 -2.59
CA LEU A 156 -18.43 4.06 -3.20
C LEU A 156 -19.70 3.85 -2.35
N TYR A 157 -19.96 2.62 -1.89
CA TYR A 157 -21.08 2.31 -1.01
C TYR A 157 -21.01 3.12 0.30
N ARG A 158 -19.84 3.14 0.95
CA ARG A 158 -19.68 3.89 2.20
C ARG A 158 -19.77 5.40 1.99
N GLY A 159 -19.26 5.90 0.87
CA GLY A 159 -19.41 7.31 0.49
C GLY A 159 -20.87 7.73 0.27
N GLN A 160 -21.74 6.82 -0.16
CA GLN A 160 -23.19 7.09 -0.22
C GLN A 160 -23.82 7.03 1.17
N SER A 161 -23.55 5.98 1.95
CA SER A 161 -24.10 5.77 3.29
C SER A 161 -23.78 6.91 4.27
N VAL A 162 -22.57 7.47 4.21
CA VAL A 162 -22.08 8.52 5.12
C VAL A 162 -22.49 9.94 4.66
N SER A 163 -23.15 10.07 3.50
CA SER A 163 -23.52 11.37 2.92
C SER A 163 -24.37 12.23 3.85
N ASN A 164 -25.23 11.60 4.67
CA ASN A 164 -26.14 12.29 5.58
C ASN A 164 -25.48 12.65 6.91
N SER A 165 -24.46 11.91 7.34
CA SER A 165 -23.80 12.12 8.64
C SER A 165 -22.59 13.07 8.56
N ASP A 166 -21.78 12.96 7.51
CA ASP A 166 -20.58 13.79 7.33
C ASP A 166 -20.28 13.97 5.84
N SER A 167 -20.66 15.14 5.32
CA SER A 167 -20.51 15.49 3.90
C SER A 167 -19.04 15.52 3.44
N SER A 168 -18.10 15.82 4.34
CA SER A 168 -16.67 15.84 4.02
C SER A 168 -16.13 14.41 3.92
N LEU A 169 -16.46 13.54 4.89
CA LEU A 169 -16.02 12.14 4.88
C LEU A 169 -16.60 11.39 3.66
N SER A 170 -17.87 11.64 3.33
CA SER A 170 -18.53 11.12 2.14
C SER A 170 -17.78 11.47 0.84
N LYS A 171 -17.37 12.73 0.66
CA LYS A 171 -16.59 13.17 -0.52
C LYS A 171 -15.26 12.43 -0.63
N HIS A 172 -14.55 12.22 0.48
CA HIS A 172 -13.27 11.49 0.47
C HIS A 172 -13.46 10.02 0.11
N TYR A 173 -14.51 9.36 0.64
CA TYR A 173 -14.81 7.97 0.27
C TYR A 173 -15.19 7.81 -1.21
N ARG A 174 -15.98 8.73 -1.77
CA ARG A 174 -16.31 8.73 -3.21
C ARG A 174 -15.06 8.94 -4.06
N LEU A 175 -14.19 9.87 -3.67
CA LEU A 175 -12.91 10.11 -4.33
C LEU A 175 -12.01 8.86 -4.27
N LEU A 176 -11.89 8.22 -3.11
CA LEU A 176 -11.13 6.97 -2.95
C LEU A 176 -11.69 5.84 -3.83
N GLY A 177 -13.00 5.68 -3.88
CA GLY A 177 -13.67 4.69 -4.73
C GLY A 177 -13.39 4.93 -6.21
N GLY A 178 -13.41 6.19 -6.65
CA GLY A 178 -13.09 6.60 -8.02
C GLY A 178 -11.63 6.35 -8.39
N ILE A 179 -10.68 6.74 -7.52
CA ILE A 179 -9.25 6.48 -7.78
C ILE A 179 -8.96 4.97 -7.77
N ALA A 180 -9.58 4.20 -6.87
CA ALA A 180 -9.43 2.73 -6.85
C ALA A 180 -9.99 2.06 -8.12
N LEU A 181 -11.09 2.59 -8.67
CA LEU A 181 -11.66 2.13 -9.95
C LEU A 181 -10.71 2.45 -11.11
N LEU A 182 -10.14 3.66 -11.13
CA LEU A 182 -9.11 4.04 -12.09
C LEU A 182 -7.91 3.10 -12.00
N SER A 183 -7.41 2.82 -10.80
CA SER A 183 -6.33 1.85 -10.57
C SER A 183 -6.66 0.47 -11.12
N LEU A 184 -7.89 -0.01 -10.90
CA LEU A 184 -8.36 -1.29 -11.44
C LEU A 184 -8.29 -1.31 -12.97
N ALA A 185 -8.80 -0.26 -13.63
CA ALA A 185 -8.78 -0.14 -15.09
C ALA A 185 -7.35 -0.08 -15.64
N ILE A 186 -6.46 0.69 -15.00
CA ILE A 186 -5.05 0.79 -15.37
C ILE A 186 -4.37 -0.57 -15.26
N THR A 187 -4.50 -1.27 -14.12
CA THR A 187 -3.85 -2.57 -13.95
C THR A 187 -4.43 -3.62 -14.91
N PHE A 188 -5.73 -3.58 -15.19
CA PHE A 188 -6.38 -4.47 -16.16
C PHE A 188 -5.78 -4.28 -17.56
N LYS A 189 -5.65 -3.03 -18.01
CA LYS A 189 -4.98 -2.70 -19.27
C LYS A 189 -3.55 -3.22 -19.30
N ILE A 190 -2.72 -2.86 -18.31
CA ILE A 190 -1.30 -3.25 -18.25
C ILE A 190 -1.14 -4.77 -18.36
N LYS A 191 -2.07 -5.54 -17.75
CA LYS A 191 -1.89 -6.98 -17.60
C LYS A 191 -2.47 -7.82 -18.73
N TYR A 192 -3.66 -7.47 -19.22
CA TYR A 192 -4.38 -8.28 -20.23
C TYR A 192 -4.36 -7.67 -21.62
N TYR A 193 -4.29 -6.34 -21.73
CA TYR A 193 -4.34 -5.64 -23.01
C TYR A 193 -3.26 -4.54 -23.09
N PRO A 194 -1.97 -4.90 -23.07
CA PRO A 194 -0.88 -3.92 -23.03
C PRO A 194 -0.88 -2.98 -24.26
N GLU A 195 -1.32 -3.46 -25.42
CA GLU A 195 -1.40 -2.70 -26.68
C GLU A 195 -2.68 -1.88 -26.83
N LEU A 196 -3.65 -2.03 -25.92
CA LEU A 196 -4.91 -1.28 -25.96
C LEU A 196 -4.62 0.23 -25.95
N PHE A 197 -5.34 0.99 -26.78
CA PHE A 197 -5.18 2.44 -26.92
C PHE A 197 -3.82 2.93 -27.45
N GLY A 198 -2.90 2.04 -27.87
CA GLY A 198 -1.59 2.45 -28.39
C GLY A 198 -0.66 3.10 -27.36
N ILE A 199 -1.03 3.12 -26.08
CA ILE A 199 -0.21 3.66 -24.99
C ILE A 199 0.69 2.55 -24.47
N GLY A 200 2.00 2.75 -24.49
CA GLY A 200 2.98 1.78 -23.97
C GLY A 200 2.82 1.46 -22.48
N ILE A 201 3.50 0.40 -22.02
CA ILE A 201 3.40 -0.10 -20.63
C ILE A 201 3.96 0.93 -19.63
N TYR A 202 5.03 1.63 -19.98
CA TYR A 202 5.73 2.56 -19.09
C TYR A 202 4.89 3.78 -18.65
N PRO A 203 4.25 4.53 -19.56
CA PRO A 203 3.31 5.58 -19.16
C PRO A 203 2.17 5.08 -18.26
N MET A 204 1.65 3.87 -18.54
CA MET A 204 0.60 3.28 -17.70
C MET A 204 1.10 2.94 -16.28
N ARG A 205 2.36 2.50 -16.14
CA ARG A 205 2.98 2.29 -14.81
C ARG A 205 3.18 3.58 -14.03
N VAL A 206 3.49 4.67 -14.71
CA VAL A 206 3.53 6.01 -14.10
C VAL A 206 2.14 6.41 -13.61
N LEU A 207 1.10 6.24 -14.43
CA LEU A 207 -0.29 6.50 -14.02
C LEU A 207 -0.73 5.61 -12.84
N GLU A 208 -0.36 4.33 -12.85
CA GLU A 208 -0.61 3.41 -11.74
C GLU A 208 0.04 3.91 -10.44
N THR A 209 1.30 4.37 -10.53
CA THR A 209 2.03 4.96 -9.39
C THR A 209 1.31 6.19 -8.83
N PHE A 210 0.88 7.11 -9.71
CA PHE A 210 0.11 8.28 -9.29
C PHE A 210 -1.22 7.90 -8.65
N SER A 211 -1.90 6.87 -9.16
CA SER A 211 -3.17 6.41 -8.58
C SER A 211 -2.99 5.88 -7.16
N PHE A 212 -1.96 5.06 -6.91
CA PHE A 212 -1.68 4.53 -5.57
C PHE A 212 -1.23 5.63 -4.61
N ALA A 213 -0.34 6.52 -5.06
CA ALA A 213 0.09 7.66 -4.26
C ALA A 213 -1.07 8.61 -3.95
N GLY A 214 -2.00 8.81 -4.89
CA GLY A 214 -3.23 9.56 -4.70
C GLY A 214 -4.10 8.97 -3.60
N ILE A 215 -4.30 7.65 -3.59
CA ILE A 215 -5.03 6.95 -2.53
C ILE A 215 -4.36 7.18 -1.17
N VAL A 216 -3.05 7.00 -1.07
CA VAL A 216 -2.28 7.23 0.17
C VAL A 216 -2.42 8.67 0.64
N ALA A 217 -2.33 9.65 -0.27
CA ALA A 217 -2.41 11.07 0.06
C ALA A 217 -3.81 11.50 0.53
N VAL A 218 -4.87 11.01 -0.13
CA VAL A 218 -6.26 11.27 0.26
C VAL A 218 -6.54 10.70 1.64
N ILE A 219 -6.10 9.46 1.92
CA ILE A 219 -6.25 8.87 3.24
C ILE A 219 -5.44 9.66 4.26
N TYR A 220 -4.18 9.97 3.99
CA TYR A 220 -3.32 10.73 4.90
C TYR A 220 -3.96 12.05 5.34
N LYS A 221 -4.47 12.85 4.39
CA LYS A 221 -5.15 14.12 4.66
C LYS A 221 -6.40 13.93 5.52
N LEU A 222 -7.13 12.84 5.32
CA LEU A 222 -8.32 12.51 6.11
C LEU A 222 -7.94 12.14 7.55
N LEU A 223 -6.88 11.32 7.73
CA LEU A 223 -6.42 10.91 9.05
C LEU A 223 -5.79 12.07 9.84
N SER A 224 -5.25 13.10 9.18
CA SER A 224 -4.56 14.22 9.85
C SER A 224 -5.50 15.31 10.41
N ASN A 225 -6.69 15.48 9.83
CA ASN A 225 -7.50 16.69 9.96
C ASN A 225 -8.70 16.60 10.93
N LYS A 226 -9.12 15.41 11.39
CA LYS A 226 -10.29 15.27 12.25
C LYS A 226 -10.00 14.44 13.52
N PRO A 227 -10.23 14.98 14.74
CA PRO A 227 -10.27 14.17 15.95
C PRO A 227 -11.53 13.27 15.95
N TYR A 228 -11.38 12.05 16.47
CA TYR A 228 -12.34 10.96 16.23
C TYR A 228 -13.59 11.00 17.11
N SER A 229 -14.75 10.71 16.50
CA SER A 229 -15.96 10.27 17.22
C SER A 229 -16.00 8.74 17.32
N ALA A 230 -16.56 8.21 18.41
CA ALA A 230 -16.67 6.76 18.62
C ALA A 230 -17.48 6.03 17.52
N SER A 231 -18.39 6.73 16.84
CA SER A 231 -19.20 6.16 15.75
C SER A 231 -18.40 5.86 14.47
N LEU A 232 -17.23 6.49 14.28
CA LEU A 232 -16.41 6.39 13.06
C LEU A 232 -15.08 5.64 13.26
N GLU A 233 -14.84 5.06 14.43
CA GLU A 233 -13.59 4.35 14.76
C GLU A 233 -13.26 3.23 13.76
N LYS A 234 -14.27 2.48 13.33
CA LYS A 234 -14.10 1.34 12.40
C LYS A 234 -13.70 1.79 10.99
N ASP A 235 -14.30 2.87 10.52
CA ASP A 235 -13.99 3.48 9.23
C ASP A 235 -12.55 4.01 9.23
N TYR A 236 -12.11 4.56 10.36
CA TYR A 236 -10.74 4.98 10.53
C TYR A 236 -9.75 3.81 10.51
N GLN A 237 -10.04 2.74 11.25
CA GLN A 237 -9.18 1.54 11.23
C GLN A 237 -9.07 0.97 9.81
N PHE A 238 -10.19 0.90 9.09
CA PHE A 238 -10.22 0.50 7.68
C PHE A 238 -9.33 1.38 6.79
N LEU A 239 -9.45 2.71 6.90
CA LEU A 239 -8.65 3.65 6.14
C LEU A 239 -7.15 3.51 6.45
N LYS A 240 -6.79 3.35 7.73
CA LYS A 240 -5.40 3.14 8.14
C LYS A 240 -4.82 1.85 7.56
N THR A 241 -5.57 0.75 7.60
CA THR A 241 -5.16 -0.51 6.97
C THR A 241 -5.00 -0.36 5.46
N THR A 242 -5.96 0.31 4.80
CA THR A 242 -5.93 0.58 3.36
C THR A 242 -4.71 1.42 2.98
N GLN A 243 -4.39 2.46 3.75
CA GLN A 243 -3.18 3.27 3.54
C GLN A 243 -1.92 2.41 3.60
N GLY A 244 -1.81 1.53 4.60
CA GLY A 244 -0.69 0.60 4.75
C GLY A 244 -0.57 -0.36 3.56
N ILE A 245 -1.70 -0.87 3.07
CA ILE A 245 -1.76 -1.75 1.88
C ILE A 245 -1.21 -1.03 0.65
N PHE A 246 -1.67 0.20 0.36
CA PHE A 246 -1.18 0.95 -0.81
C PHE A 246 0.28 1.38 -0.67
N LEU A 247 0.77 1.64 0.54
CA LEU A 247 2.20 1.85 0.77
C LEU A 247 3.01 0.58 0.45
N ILE A 248 2.55 -0.60 0.87
CA ILE A 248 3.18 -1.89 0.51
C ILE A 248 3.17 -2.08 -1.00
N MET A 249 2.05 -1.79 -1.68
CA MET A 249 1.92 -1.88 -3.13
C MET A 249 2.87 -0.94 -3.87
N LEU A 250 2.97 0.32 -3.44
CA LEU A 250 3.92 1.30 -3.98
C LEU A 250 5.36 0.80 -3.87
N VAL A 251 5.77 0.32 -2.70
CA VAL A 251 7.10 -0.26 -2.49
C VAL A 251 7.29 -1.53 -3.32
N MET A 252 6.26 -2.36 -3.47
CA MET A 252 6.31 -3.57 -4.30
C MET A 252 6.50 -3.26 -5.78
N MET A 253 5.95 -2.14 -6.29
CA MET A 253 6.17 -1.71 -7.68
C MET A 253 7.64 -1.46 -7.99
N VAL A 254 8.48 -1.16 -6.99
CA VAL A 254 9.93 -1.06 -7.14
C VAL A 254 10.55 -2.38 -7.60
N LEU A 255 9.93 -3.52 -7.31
CA LEU A 255 10.42 -4.84 -7.73
C LEU A 255 10.01 -5.23 -9.15
N VAL A 256 9.12 -4.45 -9.77
CA VAL A 256 8.72 -4.69 -11.17
C VAL A 256 9.92 -4.41 -12.07
N LYS A 257 10.29 -5.39 -12.89
CA LYS A 257 11.31 -5.20 -13.93
C LYS A 257 10.79 -4.18 -14.94
N ALA A 258 11.65 -3.24 -15.29
CA ALA A 258 11.49 -2.47 -16.52
C ALA A 258 11.95 -3.42 -17.64
N ASN A 259 11.01 -4.16 -18.22
CA ASN A 259 11.27 -5.05 -19.36
C ASN A 259 11.07 -4.28 -20.65
#